data_AF-A0A7X7XU64-F1
#
_entry.id   AF-A0A7X7XU64-F1
#
_cell.length_a   1.000
_cell.length_b   1.000
_cell.length_c   1.000
_cell.angle_alpha   90.00
_cell.angle_beta   90.00
_cell.angle_gamma   90.00
#
_symmetry.space_group_name_H-M   'P 1'
#
loop_
_entity.id
_entity.type
_entity.pdbx_description
1 polymer ?
#
loop_
_entity_poly.entity_id
_entity_poly.type
_entity_poly.pdbx_seq_one_letter_code
_entity_poly.pdbx_strand_id
1 'polypeptide(L)'
;MKKLDDIKKSLIKEKNVLYKIYGLKIIGIFGSYIRGEENKDSDIDILVEIEEPISLLKFIEIENYLSKKLGIKVDLVIKDTLKRRIGKHILNELIKI
;
A
#
# COMPACT_ATOMS: atom_id res chain seq x y z
N MET A 1 7.42 -6.24 15.56
CA MET A 1 7.47 -5.36 14.39
C MET A 1 7.80 -6.21 13.18
N LYS A 2 6.95 -6.24 12.15
CA LYS A 2 7.28 -6.95 10.90
C LYS A 2 8.36 -6.16 10.16
N LYS A 3 9.35 -6.85 9.60
CA LYS A 3 10.38 -6.20 8.78
C LYS A 3 9.80 -5.85 7.42
N LEU A 4 10.28 -4.76 6.82
CA LEU A 4 9.89 -4.32 5.49
C LEU A 4 10.00 -5.45 4.45
N ASP A 5 11.03 -6.29 4.53
CA ASP A 5 11.22 -7.43 3.62
C ASP A 5 10.13 -8.50 3.74
N ASP A 6 9.61 -8.75 4.95
CA ASP A 6 8.53 -9.71 5.16
C ASP A 6 7.21 -9.19 4.59
N ILE A 7 7.00 -7.87 4.68
CA ILE A 7 5.84 -7.20 4.12
C ILE A 7 5.91 -7.23 2.60
N LYS A 8 7.06 -6.88 2.01
CA LYS A 8 7.30 -7.00 0.57
C LYS A 8 7.00 -8.40 0.07
N LYS A 9 7.56 -9.44 0.71
CA LYS A 9 7.29 -10.85 0.34
C LYS A 9 5.81 -11.19 0.41
N SER A 10 5.09 -10.69 1.40
CA SER A 10 3.66 -10.92 1.55
C SER A 10 2.86 -10.25 0.43
N LEU A 11 3.20 -9.00 0.09
CA LEU A 11 2.56 -8.27 -1.02
C LEU A 11 2.86 -8.91 -2.38
N ILE A 12 4.08 -9.41 -2.62
CA ILE A 12 4.45 -10.14 -3.84
C ILE A 12 3.55 -11.37 -4.02
N LYS A 13 3.30 -12.13 -2.94
CA LYS A 13 2.42 -13.31 -2.99
C LYS A 13 0.99 -12.95 -3.35
N GLU A 14 0.51 -11.81 -2.87
CA GLU A 14 -0.86 -11.35 -3.08
C GLU A 14 -1.02 -10.54 -4.39
N LYS A 15 0.08 -10.18 -5.07
CA LYS A 15 0.09 -9.34 -6.28
C LYS A 15 -0.89 -9.80 -7.35
N ASN A 16 -0.97 -11.12 -7.59
CA ASN A 16 -1.91 -11.67 -8.57
C ASN A 16 -3.37 -11.48 -8.18
N VAL A 17 -3.69 -11.63 -6.89
CA VAL A 17 -5.04 -11.43 -6.36
C VAL A 17 -5.40 -9.95 -6.45
N LEU A 18 -4.48 -9.08 -6.03
CA LEU A 18 -4.62 -7.63 -6.06
C LEU A 18 -4.83 -7.09 -7.48
N TYR A 19 -4.10 -7.62 -8.45
CA TYR A 19 -4.29 -7.27 -9.85
C TYR A 19 -5.62 -7.80 -10.40
N LYS A 20 -5.90 -9.10 -10.25
CA LYS A 20 -7.06 -9.75 -10.91
C LYS A 20 -8.41 -9.42 -10.28
N ILE A 21 -8.48 -9.27 -8.97
CA ILE A 21 -9.74 -9.05 -8.25
C ILE A 21 -10.01 -7.55 -8.08
N TYR A 22 -8.97 -6.80 -7.73
CA TYR A 22 -9.11 -5.40 -7.34
C TYR A 22 -8.65 -4.41 -8.42
N GLY A 23 -8.01 -4.87 -9.51
CA GLY A 23 -7.58 -4.02 -10.61
C GLY A 23 -6.40 -3.09 -10.25
N LEU A 24 -5.58 -3.49 -9.26
CA LEU A 24 -4.43 -2.70 -8.83
C LEU A 24 -3.28 -2.85 -9.84
N LYS A 25 -2.95 -1.77 -10.56
CA LYS A 25 -1.86 -1.71 -11.54
C LYS A 25 -0.49 -1.57 -10.90
N ILE A 26 -0.40 -0.69 -9.90
CA ILE A 26 0.84 -0.44 -9.14
C ILE A 26 0.53 -0.65 -7.67
N ILE A 27 1.47 -1.27 -6.97
CA ILE A 27 1.50 -1.36 -5.51
C ILE A 27 2.92 -0.98 -5.09
N GLY A 28 3.03 -0.12 -4.08
CA GLY A 28 4.31 0.17 -3.46
C GLY A 28 4.16 0.60 -2.02
N ILE A 29 5.22 0.43 -1.25
CA ILE A 29 5.30 0.85 0.15
C ILE A 29 6.00 2.19 0.20
N PHE A 30 5.51 3.10 1.04
CA PHE A 30 6.16 4.37 1.33
C PHE A 30 6.08 4.68 2.83
N GLY A 31 6.53 5.87 3.25
CA GLY A 31 6.32 6.34 4.61
C GLY A 31 7.35 5.85 5.63
N SER A 32 6.92 5.74 6.89
CA SER A 32 7.77 5.48 8.07
C SER A 32 8.61 4.20 7.91
N TYR A 33 8.02 3.15 7.33
CA TYR A 33 8.65 1.87 7.03
C TYR A 33 9.82 1.96 6.04
N ILE A 34 9.84 2.96 5.16
CA ILE A 34 10.97 3.20 4.25
C ILE A 34 12.06 4.02 4.94
N ARG A 35 11.66 4.93 5.83
CA ARG A 35 12.60 5.80 6.58
C ARG A 35 13.23 5.11 7.80
N GLY A 36 12.75 3.91 8.18
CA GLY A 36 13.21 3.23 9.39
C GLY A 36 12.72 3.89 10.67
N GLU A 37 11.67 4.70 10.57
CA GLU A 37 11.06 5.46 11.66
C GLU A 37 9.83 4.75 12.24
N GLU A 38 9.53 3.53 11.78
CA GLU A 38 8.39 2.76 12.24
C GLU A 38 8.55 2.30 13.69
N ASN A 39 7.45 2.34 14.42
CA ASN A 39 7.33 1.83 15.78
C ASN A 39 6.34 0.67 15.85
N LYS A 40 6.13 0.12 17.06
CA LYS A 40 5.30 -1.07 17.26
C LYS A 40 3.81 -0.86 16.92
N ASP A 41 3.36 0.40 16.92
CA ASP A 41 1.99 0.81 16.67
C ASP A 41 1.80 1.47 15.30
N SER A 42 2.85 1.47 14.46
CA SER A 42 2.82 2.10 13.14
C SER A 42 1.96 1.30 12.17
N ASP A 43 1.16 2.02 11.38
CA ASP A 43 0.56 1.50 10.16
C ASP A 43 1.59 1.44 9.02
N ILE A 44 1.26 0.65 8.01
CA ILE A 44 2.01 0.62 6.75
C ILE A 44 1.29 1.42 5.67
N ASP A 45 1.97 2.43 5.17
CA ASP A 45 1.50 3.24 4.04
C ASP A 45 1.73 2.51 2.71
N ILE A 46 0.63 2.18 2.02
CA ILE A 46 0.66 1.47 0.75
C ILE A 46 0.04 2.36 -0.33
N LEU A 47 0.84 2.70 -1.34
CA LEU A 47 0.39 3.45 -2.50
C LEU A 47 -0.05 2.48 -3.58
N VAL A 48 -1.25 2.71 -4.12
CA VAL A 48 -1.83 1.92 -5.20
C VAL A 48 -2.25 2.79 -6.38
N GLU A 49 -2.15 2.22 -7.57
CA GLU A 49 -2.71 2.80 -8.79
C GLU A 49 -3.80 1.87 -9.29
N ILE A 50 -4.99 2.41 -9.53
CA ILE A 50 -6.17 1.67 -9.98
C ILE A 50 -6.45 2.01 -11.44
N GLU A 51 -6.95 1.03 -12.19
CA GLU A 51 -7.34 1.26 -13.58
C GLU A 51 -8.62 2.08 -13.72
N GLU A 52 -9.57 1.80 -12.84
CA GLU A 52 -10.89 2.45 -12.82
C GLU A 52 -11.18 2.94 -11.40
N PRO A 53 -11.96 4.03 -11.25
CA PRO A 53 -12.41 4.48 -9.95
C PRO A 53 -13.16 3.37 -9.22
N ILE A 54 -12.74 3.09 -7.99
CA ILE A 54 -13.40 2.11 -7.12
C ILE A 54 -14.34 2.82 -6.14
N SER A 55 -15.39 2.13 -5.71
CA SER A 55 -16.27 2.62 -4.65
C SER A 55 -15.52 2.68 -3.31
N LEU A 56 -16.00 3.53 -2.40
CA LEU A 56 -15.48 3.61 -1.03
C LEU A 56 -15.50 2.24 -0.33
N LEU A 57 -16.56 1.46 -0.53
CA LEU A 57 -16.67 0.12 0.03
C LEU A 57 -15.55 -0.81 -0.46
N LYS A 58 -15.26 -0.79 -1.77
CA LYS A 58 -14.19 -1.60 -2.35
C LYS A 58 -12.81 -1.13 -1.90
N PHE A 59 -12.62 0.18 -1.72
CA PHE A 59 -11.40 0.74 -1.14
C PHE A 59 -11.16 0.23 0.29
N ILE A 60 -12.18 0.32 1.15
CA ILE A 60 -12.13 -0.19 2.54
C ILE A 60 -11.93 -1.72 2.56
N GLU A 61 -12.51 -2.46 1.61
CA GLU A 61 -12.31 -3.90 1.48
C GLU A 61 -10.85 -4.25 1.20
N ILE A 62 -10.20 -3.54 0.27
CA ILE A 62 -8.77 -3.74 -0.05
C ILE A 62 -7.90 -3.44 1.17
N GLU A 63 -8.15 -2.34 1.86
CA GLU A 63 -7.41 -1.94 3.07
C GLU A 63 -7.52 -3.01 4.17
N ASN A 64 -8.73 -3.50 4.44
CA ASN A 64 -8.97 -4.57 5.41
C ASN A 64 -8.35 -5.90 4.97
N TYR A 65 -8.43 -6.22 3.68
CA TYR A 65 -7.82 -7.43 3.12
C TYR A 65 -6.31 -7.43 3.34
N LEU A 66 -5.63 -6.34 2.95
CA LEU A 66 -4.20 -6.17 3.13
C LEU A 66 -3.84 -6.17 4.61
N SER A 67 -4.60 -5.46 5.45
CA SER A 67 -4.36 -5.40 6.89
C SER A 67 -4.41 -6.79 7.53
N LYS A 68 -5.42 -7.60 7.17
CA LYS A 68 -5.56 -8.97 7.65
C LYS A 68 -4.42 -9.88 7.17
N LYS A 69 -4.00 -9.74 5.91
CA LYS A 69 -2.91 -10.55 5.34
C LYS A 69 -1.55 -10.18 5.91
N LEU A 70 -1.32 -8.89 6.12
CA LEU A 70 -0.08 -8.37 6.68
C LEU A 70 -0.07 -8.43 8.20
N GLY A 71 -1.21 -8.61 8.87
CA GLY A 71 -1.30 -8.66 10.33
C GLY A 71 -0.89 -7.34 10.99
N ILE A 72 -1.01 -6.24 10.25
CA ILE A 72 -0.71 -4.87 10.66
C ILE A 72 -1.71 -3.95 9.97
N LYS A 73 -2.04 -2.82 10.59
CA LYS A 73 -2.92 -1.82 9.98
C LYS A 73 -2.27 -1.26 8.72
N VAL A 74 -3.03 -1.18 7.64
CA VAL A 74 -2.61 -0.61 6.34
C VAL A 74 -3.30 0.72 6.18
N ASP A 75 -2.56 1.75 5.79
CA ASP A 75 -3.12 3.00 5.24
C ASP A 75 -2.98 2.95 3.71
N LEU A 76 -4.12 2.88 3.02
CA LEU A 76 -4.16 2.73 1.57
C LEU A 76 -4.25 4.11 0.91
N VAL A 77 -3.39 4.39 -0.05
CA VAL A 77 -3.39 5.69 -0.75
C VAL A 77 -3.45 5.48 -2.26
N ILE A 78 -4.46 6.07 -2.90
CA ILE A 78 -4.57 6.05 -4.35
C ILE A 78 -3.64 7.12 -4.94
N LYS A 79 -2.74 6.71 -5.83
CA LYS A 79 -1.76 7.60 -6.46
C LYS A 79 -2.40 8.83 -7.10
N ASP A 80 -3.55 8.66 -7.75
CA ASP A 80 -4.25 9.72 -8.49
C ASP A 80 -4.95 10.73 -7.58
N THR A 81 -5.16 10.40 -6.30
CA THR A 81 -5.74 11.33 -5.32
C THR A 81 -4.68 12.21 -4.64
N LEU A 82 -3.40 11.94 -4.88
CA LEU A 82 -2.31 12.70 -4.29
C LEU A 82 -2.20 14.09 -4.92
N LYS A 83 -2.18 15.12 -4.07
CA LYS A 83 -1.78 16.46 -4.50
C LYS A 83 -0.39 16.41 -5.11
N ARG A 84 -0.24 17.02 -6.30
CA ARG A 84 1.00 17.02 -7.11
C ARG A 84 2.30 17.31 -6.33
N ARG A 85 2.22 18.13 -5.27
CA ARG A 85 3.37 18.46 -4.39
C ARG A 85 3.74 17.31 -3.46
N ILE A 86 2.75 16.69 -2.82
CA ILE A 86 2.93 15.56 -1.89
C ILE A 86 3.31 14.30 -2.66
N GLY A 87 2.66 14.08 -3.81
CA GLY A 87 2.95 12.94 -4.67
C GLY A 87 4.42 12.85 -5.08
N LYS A 88 5.11 13.97 -5.35
CA LYS A 88 6.54 13.92 -5.69
C LYS A 88 7.42 13.36 -4.56
N HIS A 89 7.15 13.74 -3.31
CA HIS A 89 7.91 13.23 -2.17
C HIS A 89 7.64 11.74 -1.95
N ILE A 90 6.37 11.34 -1.97
CA ILE A 90 5.97 9.94 -1.81
C ILE A 90 6.55 9.08 -2.93
N LEU A 91 6.47 9.54 -4.19
CA LEU A 91 6.98 8.79 -5.35
C LEU A 91 8.50 8.63 -5.34
N ASN A 92 9.25 9.54 -4.70
CA ASN A 92 10.70 9.42 -4.57
C ASN A 92 11.11 8.36 -3.54
N GLU A 93 10.29 8.15 -2.50
CA GLU A 93 10.53 7.14 -1.45
C GLU A 93 9.82 5.80 -1.77
N LEU A 94 8.99 5.77 -2.80
CA LEU A 94 8.16 4.62 -3.13
C LEU A 94 9.00 3.41 -3.54
N ILE A 95 8.89 2.32 -2.78
CA ILE A 95 9.40 1.02 -3.21
C ILE A 95 8.27 0.24 -3.88
N LYS A 96 8.33 0.16 -5.21
CA LYS A 96 7.41 -0.65 -6.03
C LYS A 96 7.67 -2.14 -5.87
N ILE A 97 6.60 -2.93 -6.02
CA ILE A 97 6.59 -4.38 -5.82
C ILE A 97 6.08 -5.10 -7.09
#